data_AF-A0A7L2UEQ1-F1
#
_entry.id   AF-A0A7L2UEQ1-F1
#
_cell.length_a   1.000
_cell.length_b   1.000
_cell.length_c   1.000
_cell.angle_alpha   90.00
_cell.angle_beta   90.00
_cell.angle_gamma   90.00
#
_symmetry.space_group_name_H-M   'P 1'
#
loop_
_entity.id
_entity.type
_entity.pdbx_description
1 polymer ?
#
loop_
_entity_poly.entity_id
_entity_poly.type
_entity_poly.pdbx_seq_one_letter_code
_entity_poly.pdbx_strand_id
1 'polypeptide(L)'
;PAFRYFCKMTFYTLWLFTISILVIMISIPRGRNVENMKFLRMSILPLKYIFGLKIVVKGKENLMIKKPFVLVLNHQTSLDIMVMMEILPSRCVPIAKKEILYMGTFGLACWLSGLIFIDRKKKEESIATLTEVAHSLHKENVCILIFPEGTRNHGGSMLPFKRGAFQLAVKAQVPIIPVVISSYCDFYNPKEKRFTQGKSIIQILPGMETVGLGPDNVPKLTEQIRESMLTTYQGIS
;
A
#
# COMPACT_ATOMS: atom_id res chain seq x y z
N PRO A 1 -11.37 -23.12 -15.45
CA PRO A 1 -11.20 -21.77 -14.85
C PRO A 1 -10.80 -21.80 -13.37
N ALA A 2 -11.60 -22.45 -12.51
CA ALA A 2 -11.37 -22.52 -11.07
C ALA A 2 -10.05 -23.23 -10.67
N PHE A 3 -9.71 -24.35 -11.32
CA PHE A 3 -8.45 -25.07 -11.06
C PHE A 3 -7.23 -24.16 -11.25
N ARG A 4 -7.16 -23.45 -12.40
CA ARG A 4 -6.08 -22.49 -12.69
C ARG A 4 -6.00 -21.37 -11.65
N TYR A 5 -7.15 -20.87 -11.19
CA TYR A 5 -7.21 -19.87 -10.12
C TYR A 5 -6.59 -20.41 -8.83
N PHE A 6 -6.98 -21.59 -8.37
CA PHE A 6 -6.41 -22.18 -7.16
C PHE A 6 -4.93 -22.45 -7.30
N CYS A 7 -4.46 -23.00 -8.43
CA CYS A 7 -3.03 -23.19 -8.68
C CYS A 7 -2.26 -21.87 -8.59
N LYS A 8 -2.74 -20.80 -9.23
CA LYS A 8 -2.09 -19.47 -9.16
C LYS A 8 -2.10 -18.89 -7.75
N MET A 9 -3.21 -18.99 -7.03
CA MET A 9 -3.32 -18.46 -5.67
C MET A 9 -2.47 -19.26 -4.67
N THR A 10 -2.41 -20.58 -4.82
CA THR A 10 -1.52 -21.44 -4.04
C THR A 10 -0.07 -21.11 -4.34
N PHE A 11 0.30 -20.99 -5.62
CA PHE A 11 1.64 -20.57 -6.02
C PHE A 11 1.99 -19.18 -5.45
N TYR A 12 1.10 -18.20 -5.58
CA TYR A 12 1.27 -16.86 -5.00
C TYR A 12 1.57 -16.93 -3.51
N THR A 13 0.76 -17.71 -2.79
CA THR A 13 0.89 -17.85 -1.34
C THR A 13 2.20 -18.54 -0.96
N LEU A 14 2.52 -19.67 -1.59
CA LEU A 14 3.78 -20.39 -1.36
C LEU A 14 4.99 -19.52 -1.69
N TRP A 15 4.95 -18.76 -2.78
CA TRP A 15 6.01 -17.82 -3.16
C TRP A 15 6.25 -16.78 -2.06
N LEU A 16 5.19 -16.14 -1.56
CA LEU A 16 5.31 -15.15 -0.49
C LEU A 16 5.98 -15.76 0.75
N PHE A 17 5.57 -16.94 1.20
CA PHE A 17 6.15 -17.56 2.40
C PHE A 17 7.58 -18.06 2.19
N THR A 18 7.87 -18.67 1.04
CA THR A 18 9.18 -19.26 0.76
C THR A 18 10.24 -18.20 0.50
N ILE A 19 9.98 -17.23 -0.38
CA ILE A 19 10.94 -16.17 -0.68
C ILE A 19 11.13 -15.23 0.52
N SER A 20 10.13 -15.11 1.40
CA SER A 20 10.31 -14.37 2.66
C SER A 20 11.42 -14.94 3.54
N ILE A 21 11.74 -16.23 3.46
CA ILE A 21 12.88 -16.82 4.18
C ILE A 21 14.20 -16.18 3.70
N LEU A 22 14.37 -16.04 2.39
CA LEU A 22 15.55 -15.38 1.81
C LEU A 22 15.62 -13.91 2.23
N VAL A 23 14.48 -13.21 2.20
CA VAL A 23 14.41 -11.82 2.66
C VAL A 23 14.79 -11.70 4.13
N ILE A 24 14.32 -12.60 4.99
CA ILE A 24 14.69 -12.66 6.41
C ILE A 24 16.20 -12.82 6.56
N MET A 25 16.80 -13.83 5.91
CA MET A 25 18.24 -14.10 6.02
C MET A 25 19.10 -12.89 5.64
N ILE A 26 18.71 -12.16 4.59
CA ILE A 26 19.42 -10.96 4.13
C ILE A 26 19.17 -9.74 5.04
N SER A 27 18.01 -9.70 5.70
CA SER A 27 17.57 -8.56 6.51
C SER A 27 18.01 -8.66 7.97
N ILE A 28 18.21 -9.86 8.53
CA ILE A 28 18.63 -10.08 9.92
C ILE A 28 19.86 -9.24 10.31
N PRO A 29 20.96 -9.19 9.52
CA PRO A 29 22.14 -8.41 9.89
C PRO A 29 21.88 -6.90 10.03
N ARG A 30 20.85 -6.38 9.38
CA ARG A 30 20.45 -4.97 9.42
C ARG A 30 19.36 -4.69 10.47
N GLY A 31 18.81 -5.73 11.08
CA GLY A 31 17.64 -5.64 11.96
C GLY A 31 16.42 -5.07 11.25
N ARG A 32 15.55 -4.42 12.02
CA ARG A 32 14.37 -3.73 11.52
C ARG A 32 14.78 -2.42 10.84
N ASN A 33 14.75 -2.39 9.50
CA ASN A 33 15.23 -1.26 8.71
C ASN A 33 14.40 -1.06 7.42
N VAL A 34 14.01 0.18 7.13
CA VAL A 34 13.28 0.52 5.89
C VAL A 34 14.03 0.15 4.62
N GLU A 35 15.36 0.15 4.65
CA GLU A 35 16.19 -0.23 3.50
C GLU A 35 15.98 -1.69 3.07
N ASN A 36 15.46 -2.54 3.96
CA ASN A 36 15.14 -3.92 3.62
C ASN A 36 13.89 -4.02 2.72
N MET A 37 13.08 -2.97 2.59
CA MET A 37 11.94 -2.92 1.66
C MET A 37 12.34 -3.20 0.22
N LYS A 38 13.57 -2.87 -0.19
CA LYS A 38 14.07 -3.21 -1.52
C LYS A 38 14.11 -4.72 -1.76
N PHE A 39 14.42 -5.53 -0.74
CA PHE A 39 14.43 -6.99 -0.84
C PHE A 39 13.01 -7.55 -0.95
N LEU A 40 12.05 -7.02 -0.19
CA LEU A 40 10.63 -7.34 -0.36
C LEU A 40 10.10 -6.92 -1.74
N ARG A 41 10.49 -5.75 -2.23
CA ARG A 41 10.13 -5.30 -3.57
C ARG A 41 10.68 -6.24 -4.62
N MET A 42 11.98 -6.56 -4.57
CA MET A 42 12.64 -7.47 -5.52
C MET A 42 12.08 -8.88 -5.49
N SER A 43 11.59 -9.36 -4.34
CA SER A 43 10.98 -10.70 -4.24
C SER A 43 9.56 -10.76 -4.80
N ILE A 44 8.78 -9.69 -4.69
CA ILE A 44 7.36 -9.68 -5.07
C ILE A 44 7.18 -9.24 -6.53
N LEU A 45 7.96 -8.27 -7.00
CA LEU A 45 7.79 -7.67 -8.32
C LEU A 45 7.81 -8.67 -9.50
N PRO A 46 8.66 -9.73 -9.50
CA PRO A 46 8.69 -10.71 -10.59
C PRO A 46 7.37 -11.46 -10.80
N LEU A 47 6.53 -11.58 -9.77
CA LEU A 47 5.24 -12.27 -9.86
C LEU A 47 4.32 -11.68 -10.93
N LYS A 48 4.45 -10.38 -11.25
CA LYS A 48 3.67 -9.75 -12.31
C LYS A 48 3.94 -10.41 -13.67
N TYR A 49 5.18 -10.79 -13.95
CA TYR A 49 5.54 -11.47 -15.21
C TYR A 49 5.04 -12.91 -15.23
N ILE A 50 5.18 -13.62 -14.11
CA ILE A 50 4.72 -15.01 -13.95
C ILE A 50 3.21 -15.12 -14.18
N PHE A 51 2.44 -14.15 -13.69
CA PHE A 51 0.99 -14.13 -13.86
C PHE A 51 0.51 -13.43 -15.12
N GLY A 52 1.43 -12.86 -15.92
CA GLY A 52 1.12 -12.12 -17.14
C GLY A 52 0.30 -10.85 -16.88
N LEU A 53 0.67 -10.11 -15.83
CA LEU A 53 0.08 -8.83 -15.46
C LEU A 53 0.89 -7.68 -16.04
N LYS A 54 0.28 -6.93 -16.95
CA LYS A 54 0.85 -5.68 -17.48
C LYS A 54 0.44 -4.52 -16.57
N ILE A 55 1.38 -4.01 -15.80
CA ILE A 55 1.18 -2.81 -14.97
C ILE A 55 1.58 -1.58 -15.78
N VAL A 56 0.64 -0.64 -15.95
CA VAL A 56 0.90 0.64 -16.62
C VAL A 56 0.82 1.76 -15.59
N VAL A 57 1.94 2.43 -15.36
CA VAL A 57 2.03 3.55 -14.41
C VAL A 57 1.92 4.87 -15.15
N LYS A 58 1.03 5.74 -14.70
CA LYS A 58 0.85 7.12 -15.16
C LYS A 58 1.06 8.08 -13.99
N GLY A 59 1.55 9.29 -14.26
CA GLY A 59 1.77 10.31 -13.23
C GLY A 59 3.03 10.09 -12.38
N LYS A 60 4.03 9.36 -12.89
CA LYS A 60 5.23 8.97 -12.13
C LYS A 60 6.02 10.18 -11.62
N GLU A 61 5.96 11.29 -12.36
CA GLU A 61 6.51 12.59 -12.00
C GLU A 61 6.02 13.10 -10.64
N ASN A 62 4.79 12.78 -10.23
CA ASN A 62 4.23 13.18 -8.94
C ASN A 62 4.94 12.50 -7.75
N LEU A 63 5.68 11.41 -7.96
CA LEU A 63 6.50 10.76 -6.92
C LEU A 63 7.93 11.29 -6.84
N MET A 64 8.31 12.25 -7.70
CA MET A 64 9.66 12.82 -7.73
C MET A 64 9.86 13.93 -6.68
N ILE A 65 9.32 13.72 -5.48
CA ILE A 65 9.39 14.66 -4.36
C ILE A 65 10.56 14.26 -3.46
N LYS A 66 11.44 15.23 -3.16
CA LYS A 66 12.64 15.01 -2.33
C LYS A 66 12.35 15.01 -0.83
N LYS A 67 11.19 15.50 -0.43
CA LYS A 67 10.73 15.55 0.97
C LYS A 67 9.86 14.32 1.27
N PRO A 68 9.69 13.94 2.53
CA PRO A 68 8.77 12.89 2.89
C PRO A 68 7.30 13.23 2.58
N PHE A 69 6.48 12.19 2.37
CA PHE A 69 5.06 12.32 2.05
C PHE A 69 4.27 11.09 2.48
N VAL A 70 2.94 11.21 2.50
CA VAL A 70 2.01 10.10 2.74
C VAL A 70 1.36 9.69 1.42
N LEU A 71 1.55 8.44 0.99
CA LEU A 71 0.82 7.87 -0.13
C LEU A 71 -0.47 7.23 0.36
N VAL A 72 -1.57 7.51 -0.33
CA VAL A 72 -2.85 6.87 -0.09
C VAL A 72 -3.33 6.11 -1.32
N LEU A 73 -3.67 4.83 -1.15
CA LEU A 73 -4.09 3.93 -2.24
C LEU A 73 -5.46 3.33 -1.94
N ASN A 74 -6.29 3.13 -2.98
CA ASN A 74 -7.46 2.27 -2.85
C ASN A 74 -7.05 0.80 -2.64
N HIS A 75 -7.84 0.05 -1.88
CA HIS A 75 -7.54 -1.33 -1.49
C HIS A 75 -8.62 -2.27 -1.98
N GLN A 76 -8.30 -3.19 -2.90
CA GLN A 76 -9.25 -4.08 -3.52
C GLN A 76 -9.00 -5.55 -3.18
N THR A 77 -7.74 -5.99 -3.21
CA THR A 77 -7.39 -7.42 -3.12
C THR A 77 -6.02 -7.64 -2.49
N SER A 78 -5.62 -8.91 -2.30
CA SER A 78 -4.24 -9.22 -1.92
C SER A 78 -3.23 -8.97 -3.05
N LEU A 79 -3.68 -8.83 -4.30
CA LEU A 79 -2.82 -8.49 -5.44
C LEU A 79 -2.33 -7.03 -5.40
N ASP A 80 -2.97 -6.17 -4.60
CA ASP A 80 -2.51 -4.79 -4.39
C ASP A 80 -1.06 -4.75 -3.90
N ILE A 81 -0.62 -5.75 -3.12
CA ILE A 81 0.77 -5.87 -2.67
C ILE A 81 1.70 -5.96 -3.87
N MET A 82 1.35 -6.73 -4.89
CA MET A 82 2.16 -6.87 -6.10
C MET A 82 2.16 -5.59 -6.93
N VAL A 83 0.99 -4.96 -7.08
CA VAL A 83 0.83 -3.76 -7.89
C VAL A 83 1.53 -2.56 -7.24
N MET A 84 1.41 -2.38 -5.93
CA MET A 84 2.05 -1.28 -5.20
C MET A 84 3.57 -1.36 -5.23
N MET A 85 4.16 -2.56 -5.34
CA MET A 85 5.63 -2.70 -5.45
C MET A 85 6.20 -2.06 -6.72
N GLU A 86 5.38 -1.80 -7.74
CA GLU A 86 5.81 -1.07 -8.94
C GLU A 86 6.15 0.39 -8.63
N ILE A 87 5.37 1.02 -7.73
CA ILE A 87 5.43 2.45 -7.44
C ILE A 87 5.99 2.79 -6.07
N LEU A 88 6.33 1.79 -5.25
CA LEU A 88 6.82 2.00 -3.89
C LEU A 88 8.14 2.83 -3.88
N PRO A 89 8.17 4.03 -3.29
CA PRO A 89 9.41 4.83 -3.20
C PRO A 89 10.50 4.11 -2.40
N SER A 90 11.78 4.44 -2.64
CA SER A 90 12.94 3.73 -2.07
C SER A 90 12.92 3.63 -0.54
N ARG A 91 12.48 4.69 0.14
CA ARG A 91 12.35 4.75 1.60
C ARG A 91 10.89 4.97 1.98
N CYS A 92 10.05 3.99 1.65
CA CYS A 92 8.63 4.04 1.97
C CYS A 92 8.20 2.82 2.80
N VAL A 93 7.50 3.08 3.90
CA VAL A 93 7.02 2.06 4.84
C VAL A 93 5.49 1.97 4.77
N PRO A 94 4.93 0.81 4.42
CA PRO A 94 3.50 0.57 4.51
C PRO A 94 3.00 0.44 5.95
N ILE A 95 1.80 0.97 6.21
CA ILE A 95 1.04 0.67 7.44
C ILE A 95 0.14 -0.53 7.20
N ALA A 96 0.41 -1.61 7.91
CA ALA A 96 -0.28 -2.89 7.81
C ALA A 96 -1.19 -3.17 9.03
N LYS A 97 -2.13 -4.09 8.84
CA LYS A 97 -2.95 -4.63 9.95
C LYS A 97 -2.07 -5.48 10.87
N LYS A 98 -2.25 -5.39 12.19
CA LYS A 98 -1.47 -6.16 13.18
C LYS A 98 -1.40 -7.66 12.90
N GLU A 99 -2.47 -8.24 12.39
CA GLU A 99 -2.55 -9.67 12.06
C GLU A 99 -1.54 -10.10 10.97
N ILE A 100 -1.09 -9.18 10.11
CA ILE A 100 -0.05 -9.47 9.10
C ILE A 100 1.27 -9.86 9.77
N LEU A 101 1.58 -9.31 10.95
CA LEU A 101 2.78 -9.66 11.72
C LEU A 101 2.82 -11.16 12.05
N TYR A 102 1.65 -11.77 12.27
CA TYR A 102 1.52 -13.18 12.64
C TYR A 102 1.42 -14.13 11.44
N MET A 103 1.58 -13.64 10.21
CA MET A 103 1.61 -14.47 9.01
C MET A 103 2.99 -15.12 8.79
N GLY A 104 3.52 -15.81 9.80
CA GLY A 104 4.75 -16.60 9.72
C GLY A 104 5.95 -15.84 9.12
N THR A 105 6.62 -16.47 8.15
CA THR A 105 7.81 -15.89 7.49
C THR A 105 7.51 -14.58 6.77
N PHE A 106 6.34 -14.44 6.15
CA PHE A 106 5.95 -13.19 5.49
C PHE A 106 5.78 -12.05 6.48
N GLY A 107 5.14 -12.32 7.63
CA GLY A 107 4.98 -11.34 8.72
C GLY A 107 6.33 -10.87 9.29
N LEU A 108 7.26 -11.81 9.52
CA LEU A 108 8.60 -11.49 10.00
C LEU A 108 9.42 -10.71 8.97
N ALA A 109 9.36 -11.07 7.68
CA ALA A 109 10.02 -10.32 6.61
C ALA A 109 9.49 -8.88 6.51
N CYS A 110 8.17 -8.71 6.63
CA CYS A 110 7.52 -7.41 6.71
C CYS A 110 8.04 -6.60 7.92
N TRP A 111 8.13 -7.22 9.09
CA TRP A 111 8.61 -6.57 10.30
C TRP A 111 10.08 -6.13 10.19
N LEU A 112 10.96 -7.01 9.71
CA LEU A 112 12.36 -6.68 9.43
C LEU A 112 12.52 -5.57 8.37
N SER A 113 11.53 -5.41 7.51
CA SER A 113 11.49 -4.35 6.50
C SER A 113 10.94 -3.01 6.99
N GLY A 114 10.70 -2.90 8.29
CA GLY A 114 10.30 -1.65 8.91
C GLY A 114 8.80 -1.39 8.87
N LEU A 115 7.96 -2.31 8.36
CA LEU A 115 6.51 -2.12 8.33
C LEU A 115 5.95 -1.72 9.69
N ILE A 116 4.99 -0.80 9.66
CA ILE A 116 4.29 -0.33 10.85
C ILE A 116 2.99 -1.13 10.95
N PHE A 117 2.77 -1.75 12.10
CA PHE A 117 1.60 -2.59 12.33
C PHE A 117 0.63 -1.89 13.29
N ILE A 118 -0.62 -1.73 12.88
CA ILE A 118 -1.65 -1.09 13.70
C ILE A 118 -2.76 -2.08 14.06
N ASP A 119 -3.20 -2.02 15.32
CA ASP A 119 -4.39 -2.73 15.78
C ASP A 119 -5.63 -1.90 15.53
N ARG A 120 -6.36 -2.21 14.46
CA ARG A 120 -7.55 -1.46 14.05
C ARG A 120 -8.71 -1.56 15.06
N LYS A 121 -8.65 -2.47 16.05
CA LYS A 121 -9.62 -2.56 17.14
C LYS A 121 -9.29 -1.60 18.28
N LYS A 122 -8.01 -1.23 18.44
CA LYS A 122 -7.54 -0.30 19.47
C LYS A 122 -7.24 1.05 18.86
N LYS A 123 -8.29 1.88 18.77
CA LYS A 123 -8.24 3.19 18.12
C LYS A 123 -7.18 4.12 18.75
N GLU A 124 -7.12 4.19 20.08
CA GLU A 124 -6.17 5.06 20.80
C GLU A 124 -4.72 4.63 20.56
N GLU A 125 -4.41 3.34 20.66
CA GLU A 125 -3.08 2.79 20.38
C GLU A 125 -2.64 3.06 18.93
N SER A 126 -3.58 2.92 17.97
CA SER A 126 -3.32 3.27 16.57
C SER A 126 -3.03 4.76 16.37
N ILE A 127 -3.75 5.64 17.07
CA ILE A 127 -3.53 7.10 17.01
C ILE A 127 -2.17 7.47 17.62
N ALA A 128 -1.80 6.85 18.74
CA ALA A 128 -0.50 7.05 19.37
C ALA A 128 0.65 6.62 18.44
N THR A 129 0.52 5.45 17.81
CA THR A 129 1.48 4.95 16.82
C THR A 129 1.61 5.90 15.63
N LEU A 130 0.50 6.36 15.06
CA LEU A 130 0.52 7.32 13.95
C LEU A 130 1.12 8.67 14.37
N THR A 131 0.92 9.10 15.61
CA THR A 131 1.54 10.30 16.16
C THR A 131 3.06 10.16 16.23
N GLU A 132 3.56 9.04 16.75
CA GLU A 132 5.00 8.78 16.81
C GLU A 132 5.63 8.78 15.42
N VAL A 133 4.98 8.11 14.46
CA VAL A 133 5.39 8.11 13.06
C VAL A 133 5.40 9.52 12.48
N ALA A 134 4.41 10.37 12.80
CA ALA A 134 4.40 11.76 12.34
C ALA A 134 5.65 12.54 12.78
N HIS A 135 6.13 12.29 14.01
CA HIS A 135 7.29 12.96 14.57
C HIS A 135 8.62 12.44 14.00
N SER A 136 8.69 11.16 13.63
CA SER A 136 9.93 10.58 13.07
C SER A 136 10.07 10.76 11.55
N LEU A 137 8.97 11.04 10.84
CA LEU A 137 8.86 11.07 9.38
C LEU A 137 9.93 11.96 8.71
N HIS A 138 10.11 13.18 9.21
CA HIS A 138 11.14 14.12 8.74
C HIS A 138 12.55 13.70 9.14
N LYS A 139 12.74 13.30 10.40
CA LYS A 139 14.05 12.92 10.95
C LYS A 139 14.64 11.71 10.21
N GLU A 140 13.81 10.72 9.89
CA GLU A 140 14.24 9.49 9.25
C GLU A 140 14.19 9.56 7.72
N ASN A 141 13.63 10.65 7.17
CA ASN A 141 13.39 10.83 5.75
C ASN A 141 12.69 9.61 5.13
N VAL A 142 11.50 9.27 5.66
CA VAL A 142 10.72 8.10 5.27
C VAL A 142 9.33 8.53 4.82
N CYS A 143 8.87 7.97 3.71
CA CYS A 143 7.50 8.13 3.23
C CYS A 143 6.61 7.03 3.82
N ILE A 144 5.32 7.30 3.98
CA ILE A 144 4.37 6.32 4.54
C ILE A 144 3.34 5.95 3.49
N LEU A 145 3.06 4.66 3.34
CA LEU A 145 1.99 4.16 2.44
C LEU A 145 0.83 3.64 3.27
N ILE A 146 -0.39 4.11 2.99
CA ILE A 146 -1.60 3.73 3.71
C ILE A 146 -2.74 3.41 2.74
N PHE A 147 -3.50 2.39 3.06
CA PHE A 147 -4.81 2.13 2.45
C PHE A 147 -5.91 2.73 3.33
N PRO A 148 -6.42 3.95 3.05
CA PRO A 148 -7.29 4.66 3.97
C PRO A 148 -8.68 4.02 4.14
N GLU A 149 -9.12 3.15 3.22
CA GLU A 149 -10.33 2.34 3.38
C GLU A 149 -10.28 1.43 4.63
N GLY A 150 -9.07 1.01 5.03
CA GLY A 150 -8.86 0.19 6.22
C GLY A 150 -9.41 -1.23 6.12
N THR A 151 -9.84 -1.67 4.93
CA THR A 151 -10.18 -3.03 4.54
C THR A 151 -10.12 -3.15 3.02
N ARG A 152 -10.19 -4.36 2.48
CA ARG A 152 -10.28 -4.60 1.04
C ARG A 152 -11.71 -4.36 0.57
N ASN A 153 -11.87 -3.65 -0.54
CA ASN A 153 -13.12 -3.52 -1.27
C ASN A 153 -13.12 -4.43 -2.49
N HIS A 154 -13.83 -5.56 -2.40
CA HIS A 154 -14.00 -6.47 -3.52
C HIS A 154 -15.05 -5.98 -4.55
N GLY A 155 -15.72 -4.85 -4.28
CA GLY A 155 -16.67 -4.20 -5.20
C GLY A 155 -16.01 -3.14 -6.07
N GLY A 156 -16.62 -2.81 -7.22
CA GLY A 156 -16.12 -1.85 -8.21
C GLY A 156 -16.25 -0.37 -7.80
N SER A 157 -16.06 -0.03 -6.53
CA SER A 157 -16.09 1.35 -6.03
C SER A 157 -15.00 1.56 -4.96
N MET A 158 -15.03 2.66 -4.22
CA MET A 158 -14.18 2.87 -3.04
C MET A 158 -15.03 3.01 -1.78
N LEU A 159 -14.55 2.44 -0.68
CA LEU A 159 -15.17 2.63 0.63
C LEU A 159 -14.89 4.04 1.18
N PRO A 160 -15.66 4.49 2.19
CA PRO A 160 -15.32 5.69 2.94
C PRO A 160 -13.92 5.61 3.53
N PHE A 161 -13.19 6.72 3.47
CA PHE A 161 -11.82 6.78 3.96
C PHE A 161 -11.78 7.05 5.46
N LYS A 162 -10.93 6.28 6.16
CA LYS A 162 -10.57 6.57 7.54
C LYS A 162 -9.61 7.75 7.59
N ARG A 163 -9.79 8.60 8.62
CA ARG A 163 -9.05 9.86 8.77
C ARG A 163 -7.58 9.70 9.18
N GLY A 164 -7.15 8.52 9.64
CA GLY A 164 -5.82 8.33 10.23
C GLY A 164 -4.65 8.73 9.31
N ALA A 165 -4.72 8.41 8.02
CA ALA A 165 -3.69 8.80 7.05
C ALA A 165 -3.58 10.33 6.88
N PHE A 166 -4.73 11.01 6.89
CA PHE A 166 -4.84 12.45 6.70
C PHE A 166 -4.43 13.21 7.97
N GLN A 167 -4.79 12.68 9.14
CA GLN A 167 -4.30 13.19 10.43
C GLN A 167 -2.78 13.08 10.53
N LEU A 168 -2.20 11.94 10.10
CA LEU A 168 -0.75 11.74 10.05
C LEU A 168 -0.09 12.81 9.18
N ALA A 169 -0.59 13.00 7.95
CA ALA A 169 -0.01 13.95 7.01
C ALA A 169 -0.12 15.40 7.50
N VAL A 170 -1.28 15.81 8.00
CA VAL A 170 -1.49 17.14 8.59
C VAL A 170 -0.61 17.33 9.82
N LYS A 171 -0.50 16.35 10.72
CA LYS A 171 0.35 16.47 11.91
C LYS A 171 1.84 16.56 11.57
N ALA A 172 2.28 15.81 10.56
CA ALA A 172 3.65 15.84 10.06
C ALA A 172 3.93 17.02 9.11
N GLN A 173 2.89 17.77 8.69
CA GLN A 173 2.99 18.84 7.70
C GLN A 173 3.69 18.36 6.40
N VAL A 174 3.31 17.18 5.92
CA VAL A 174 3.81 16.57 4.68
C VAL A 174 2.69 16.37 3.68
N PRO A 175 2.97 16.46 2.36
CA PRO A 175 1.93 16.31 1.36
C PRO A 175 1.37 14.89 1.33
N ILE A 176 0.13 14.78 0.85
CA ILE A 176 -0.53 13.50 0.57
C ILE A 176 -0.53 13.28 -0.93
N ILE A 177 -0.08 12.10 -1.37
CA ILE A 177 -0.10 11.71 -2.78
C ILE A 177 -1.15 10.62 -2.97
N PRO A 178 -2.28 10.93 -3.62
CA PRO A 178 -3.28 9.93 -3.95
C PRO A 178 -2.82 9.07 -5.12
N VAL A 179 -3.00 7.75 -5.01
CA VAL A 179 -2.67 6.79 -6.05
C VAL A 179 -3.85 5.86 -6.26
N VAL A 180 -4.31 5.77 -7.50
CA VAL A 180 -5.47 4.98 -7.87
C VAL A 180 -5.04 3.77 -8.68
N ILE A 181 -5.38 2.59 -8.20
CA ILE A 181 -5.22 1.32 -8.91
C ILE A 181 -6.57 0.98 -9.55
N SER A 182 -6.57 0.71 -10.86
CA SER A 182 -7.75 0.31 -11.61
C SER A 182 -8.39 -0.97 -11.08
N SER A 183 -9.62 -1.23 -11.49
CA SER A 183 -10.30 -2.49 -11.20
C SER A 183 -9.50 -3.70 -11.63
N TYR A 184 -9.58 -4.75 -10.82
CA TYR A 184 -9.04 -6.07 -11.13
C TYR A 184 -10.05 -6.97 -11.86
N CYS A 185 -11.32 -6.54 -11.96
CA CYS A 185 -12.44 -7.39 -12.38
C CYS A 185 -12.21 -8.07 -13.73
N ASP A 186 -11.49 -7.45 -14.67
CA ASP A 186 -11.24 -8.03 -16.00
C ASP A 186 -10.40 -9.29 -15.98
N PHE A 187 -9.52 -9.46 -14.98
CA PHE A 187 -8.60 -10.60 -14.93
C PHE A 187 -8.58 -11.36 -13.60
N TYR A 188 -9.09 -10.77 -12.51
CA TYR A 188 -9.10 -11.38 -11.20
C TYR A 188 -10.45 -11.16 -10.50
N ASN A 189 -11.13 -12.27 -10.21
CA ASN A 189 -12.37 -12.29 -9.44
C ASN A 189 -12.39 -13.54 -8.54
N PRO A 190 -12.29 -13.38 -7.19
CA PRO A 190 -12.33 -14.50 -6.26
C PRO A 190 -13.66 -15.27 -6.26
N LYS A 191 -14.79 -14.58 -6.44
CA LYS A 191 -16.12 -15.21 -6.43
C LYS A 191 -16.29 -16.13 -7.63
N GLU A 192 -15.86 -15.67 -8.80
CA GLU A 192 -15.85 -16.44 -10.04
C GLU A 192 -14.68 -17.43 -10.15
N LYS A 193 -13.74 -17.40 -9.18
CA LYS A 193 -12.50 -18.18 -9.20
C LYS A 193 -11.76 -17.98 -10.52
N ARG A 194 -11.60 -16.72 -10.92
CA ARG A 194 -10.92 -16.30 -12.15
C ARG A 194 -9.64 -15.58 -11.81
N PHE A 195 -8.54 -16.03 -12.41
CA PHE A 195 -7.26 -15.34 -12.39
C PHE A 195 -6.53 -15.58 -13.72
N THR A 196 -6.75 -14.70 -14.69
CA THR A 196 -6.13 -14.73 -16.02
C THR A 196 -5.01 -13.69 -16.12
N GLN A 197 -4.42 -13.58 -17.31
CA GLN A 197 -3.56 -12.45 -17.65
C GLN A 197 -4.41 -11.19 -17.76
N GLY A 198 -3.80 -10.03 -17.57
CA GLY A 198 -4.56 -8.78 -17.56
C GLY A 198 -3.69 -7.55 -17.47
N LYS A 199 -4.36 -6.41 -17.47
CA LYS A 199 -3.74 -5.09 -17.36
C LYS A 199 -4.25 -4.41 -16.10
N SER A 200 -3.35 -3.81 -15.34
CA SER A 200 -3.70 -2.92 -14.22
C SER A 200 -3.08 -1.55 -14.49
N ILE A 201 -3.89 -0.51 -14.35
CA ILE A 201 -3.44 0.88 -14.51
C ILE A 201 -3.26 1.45 -13.10
N ILE A 202 -2.09 2.05 -12.87
CA ILE A 202 -1.82 2.87 -11.69
C ILE A 202 -1.79 4.32 -12.15
N GLN A 203 -2.70 5.14 -11.64
CA GLN A 203 -2.72 6.58 -11.85
C GLN A 203 -2.28 7.27 -10.55
N ILE A 204 -1.10 7.88 -10.58
CA ILE A 204 -0.60 8.71 -9.48
C ILE A 204 -1.11 10.13 -9.72
N LEU A 205 -1.84 10.67 -8.74
CA LEU A 205 -2.42 12.02 -8.81
C LEU A 205 -1.45 13.06 -8.25
N PRO A 206 -1.63 14.35 -8.59
CA PRO A 206 -0.88 15.43 -7.96
C PRO A 206 -1.00 15.38 -6.44
N GLY A 207 0.11 15.65 -5.75
CA GLY A 207 0.13 15.73 -4.30
C GLY A 207 -0.68 16.92 -3.78
N MET A 208 -1.34 16.75 -2.64
CA MET A 208 -2.04 17.81 -1.93
C MET A 208 -1.21 18.24 -0.72
N GLU A 209 -0.87 19.52 -0.67
CA GLU A 209 -0.10 20.10 0.43
C GLU A 209 -0.92 20.15 1.72
N THR A 210 -0.25 19.92 2.85
CA THR A 210 -0.86 20.00 4.18
C THR A 210 -0.24 21.08 5.06
N VAL A 211 0.75 21.81 4.54
CA VAL A 211 1.42 22.90 5.24
C VAL A 211 0.39 23.98 5.61
N GLY A 212 0.33 24.34 6.89
CA GLY A 212 -0.62 25.30 7.44
C GLY A 212 -2.03 24.75 7.72
N LEU A 213 -2.30 23.49 7.36
CA LEU A 213 -3.57 22.85 7.74
C LEU A 213 -3.54 22.38 9.20
N GLY A 214 -4.69 22.48 9.86
CA GLY A 214 -4.92 21.98 11.20
C GLY A 214 -5.88 20.77 11.24
N PRO A 215 -6.14 20.21 12.44
CA PRO A 215 -7.04 19.08 12.63
C PRO A 215 -8.45 19.29 12.03
N ASP A 216 -8.96 20.52 12.05
CA ASP A 216 -10.29 20.86 11.54
C ASP A 216 -10.41 20.74 10.02
N ASN A 217 -9.28 20.79 9.30
CA ASN A 217 -9.26 20.61 7.85
C ASN A 217 -9.32 19.13 7.44
N VAL A 218 -9.01 18.20 8.35
CA VAL A 218 -8.88 16.77 8.04
C VAL A 218 -10.14 16.16 7.44
N PRO A 219 -11.36 16.42 7.94
CA PRO A 219 -12.58 15.86 7.33
C PRO A 219 -12.74 16.28 5.87
N LYS A 220 -12.56 17.58 5.57
CA LYS A 220 -12.67 18.12 4.21
C LYS A 220 -11.59 17.56 3.29
N LEU A 221 -10.35 17.53 3.76
CA LEU A 221 -9.20 16.96 3.05
C LEU A 221 -9.43 15.48 2.69
N THR A 222 -9.98 14.71 3.63
CA THR A 222 -10.27 13.29 3.46
C THR A 222 -11.27 13.06 2.31
N GLU A 223 -12.39 13.79 2.33
CA GLU A 223 -13.43 13.64 1.29
C GLU A 223 -12.96 14.16 -0.06
N GLN A 224 -12.27 15.31 -0.12
CA GLN A 224 -11.72 15.84 -1.38
C GLN A 224 -10.77 14.84 -2.06
N ILE A 225 -9.88 14.21 -1.29
CA ILE A 225 -8.98 13.19 -1.84
C ILE A 225 -9.76 11.94 -2.27
N ARG A 226 -10.73 11.49 -1.48
CA ARG A 226 -11.57 10.34 -1.82
C ARG A 226 -12.34 10.57 -3.13
N GLU A 227 -12.96 11.73 -3.31
CA GLU A 227 -13.72 12.08 -4.51
C GLU A 227 -12.83 12.13 -5.76
N SER A 228 -11.65 12.75 -5.64
CA SER A 228 -10.65 12.78 -6.73
C SER A 228 -10.19 11.38 -7.12
N MET A 229 -9.90 10.53 -6.12
CA MET A 229 -9.54 9.13 -6.33
C MET A 229 -10.68 8.32 -6.96
N LEU A 230 -11.92 8.50 -6.50
CA LEU A 230 -13.09 7.80 -7.00
C LEU A 230 -13.39 8.15 -8.46
N THR A 231 -13.38 9.45 -8.78
CA THR A 231 -13.55 9.96 -10.16
C THR A 231 -12.49 9.36 -11.09
N THR A 232 -11.24 9.34 -10.64
CA THR A 232 -10.14 8.73 -11.40
C THR A 232 -10.35 7.23 -11.58
N TYR A 233 -10.77 6.51 -10.53
CA TYR A 233 -11.01 5.07 -10.59
C TYR A 233 -12.09 4.71 -11.61
N GLN A 234 -13.17 5.48 -11.66
CA GLN A 234 -14.22 5.32 -12.68
C GLN A 234 -13.72 5.58 -14.09
N GLY A 235 -12.72 6.45 -14.28
CA GLY A 235 -12.15 6.75 -15.59
C GLY A 235 -11.10 5.75 -16.09
N ILE A 236 -10.48 4.95 -15.20
CA ILE A 236 -9.40 4.01 -15.55
C ILE A 236 -9.76 2.53 -15.39
N SER A 237 -10.92 2.24 -14.81
CA SER A 237 -11.44 0.89 -14.54
C SER A 237 -12.54 0.54 -15.51
#